data_AF-A0AB39QE18-F1
#
_entry.id   AF-A0AB39QE18-F1
#
_cell.length_a   1.000
_cell.length_b   1.000
_cell.length_c   1.000
_cell.angle_alpha   90.00
_cell.angle_beta   90.00
_cell.angle_gamma   90.00
#
_symmetry.space_group_name_H-M   'P 1'
#
loop_
_entity.id
_entity.type
_entity.pdbx_description
1 polymer ?
#
loop_
_entity_poly.entity_id
_entity_poly.type
_entity_poly.pdbx_seq_one_letter_code
_entity_poly.pdbx_strand_id
1 'polypeptide(L)'
;MRNRLNAASGLRLPATLVFDYPTPAELAAYLRSEVVPDAAGASDAPVLAGIDRLENLLAAVGSDDEQRTRITLRLNDMLAKWGDVRVAAEPAAAPKDLEAASDEEIFDFLGKEFGIS
;
A
#
# COMPACT_ATOMS: atom_id res chain seq x y z
N MET A 1 14.77 -27.77 -11.50
CA MET A 1 13.46 -27.12 -11.27
C MET A 1 13.23 -26.83 -9.78
N ARG A 2 13.15 -27.83 -8.88
CA ARG A 2 12.93 -27.62 -7.43
C ARG A 2 13.88 -26.63 -6.75
N ASN A 3 15.19 -26.73 -6.99
CA ASN A 3 16.16 -25.82 -6.37
C ASN A 3 15.98 -24.36 -6.83
N ARG A 4 15.53 -24.15 -8.07
CA ARG A 4 15.20 -22.81 -8.59
C ARG A 4 13.91 -22.28 -7.99
N LEU A 5 12.94 -23.17 -7.74
CA LEU A 5 11.65 -22.82 -7.12
C LEU A 5 11.79 -22.49 -5.64
N ASN A 6 12.61 -23.24 -4.90
CA ASN A 6 12.99 -22.91 -3.51
C ASN A 6 13.68 -21.55 -3.45
N ALA A 7 14.62 -21.28 -4.36
CA ALA A 7 15.32 -19.99 -4.41
C ALA A 7 14.39 -18.81 -4.75
N ALA A 8 13.39 -19.03 -5.60
CA ALA A 8 12.46 -17.98 -6.03
C ALA A 8 11.30 -17.73 -5.03
N SER A 9 10.85 -18.76 -4.32
CA SER A 9 9.72 -18.67 -3.37
C SER A 9 10.15 -18.48 -1.91
N GLY A 10 11.42 -18.75 -1.58
CA GLY A 10 11.90 -18.76 -0.18
C GLY A 10 11.41 -19.97 0.63
N LEU A 11 10.60 -20.85 0.04
CA LEU A 11 10.01 -22.01 0.70
C LEU A 11 10.95 -23.22 0.62
N ARG A 12 10.91 -24.06 1.65
CA ARG A 12 11.64 -25.34 1.68
C ARG A 12 10.72 -26.46 1.20
N LEU A 13 10.58 -26.58 -0.12
CA LEU A 13 9.63 -27.52 -0.73
C LEU A 13 10.10 -28.99 -0.60
N PRO A 14 9.35 -29.87 0.10
CA PRO A 14 9.63 -31.31 0.13
C PRO A 14 9.53 -31.95 -1.26
N ALA A 15 10.30 -33.02 -1.47
CA ALA A 15 10.38 -33.69 -2.78
C ALA A 15 9.09 -34.42 -3.19
N THR A 16 8.19 -34.65 -2.23
CA THR A 16 6.90 -35.33 -2.45
C THR A 16 5.85 -34.43 -3.08
N LEU A 17 6.02 -33.10 -3.02
CA LEU A 17 5.04 -32.13 -3.53
C LEU A 17 4.70 -32.29 -5.01
N VAL A 18 5.64 -32.80 -5.82
CA VAL A 18 5.38 -33.08 -7.25
C VAL A 18 4.46 -34.28 -7.44
N PHE A 19 4.40 -35.18 -6.46
CA PHE A 19 3.48 -36.32 -6.45
C PHE A 19 2.12 -35.94 -5.86
N ASP A 20 2.09 -35.03 -4.88
CA ASP A 20 0.86 -34.52 -4.28
C ASP A 20 0.11 -33.55 -5.22
N TYR A 21 0.86 -32.84 -6.09
CA TYR A 21 0.34 -31.90 -7.10
C TYR A 21 0.91 -32.23 -8.49
N PRO A 22 0.34 -33.24 -9.17
CA PRO A 22 0.90 -33.80 -10.41
C PRO A 22 0.80 -32.85 -11.60
N THR A 23 -0.09 -31.85 -11.56
CA THR A 23 -0.19 -30.85 -12.61
C THR A 23 0.58 -29.57 -12.26
N PRO A 24 1.20 -28.90 -13.26
CA PRO A 24 1.83 -27.60 -13.05
C PRO A 24 0.88 -26.53 -12.50
N ALA A 25 -0.40 -26.62 -12.83
CA ALA A 25 -1.43 -25.68 -12.38
C ALA A 25 -1.73 -25.82 -10.88
N GLU A 26 -1.87 -27.06 -10.39
CA GLU A 26 -2.08 -27.36 -8.97
C GLU A 26 -0.86 -26.96 -8.13
N LEU A 27 0.35 -27.27 -8.60
CA LEU A 27 1.58 -26.87 -7.92
C LEU A 27 1.72 -25.35 -7.86
N ALA A 28 1.35 -24.63 -8.93
CA ALA A 28 1.37 -23.17 -8.95
C ALA A 28 0.32 -22.56 -8.00
N ALA A 29 -0.86 -23.17 -7.88
CA ALA A 29 -1.89 -22.73 -6.94
C ALA A 29 -1.45 -22.92 -5.49
N TYR A 30 -0.85 -24.06 -5.16
CA TYR A 30 -0.29 -24.35 -3.83
C TYR A 30 0.85 -23.39 -3.46
N LEU A 31 1.77 -23.13 -4.38
CA LEU A 31 2.84 -22.16 -4.15
C LEU A 31 2.30 -20.75 -3.96
N ARG A 32 1.24 -20.39 -4.68
CA ARG A 32 0.58 -19.10 -4.52
C ARG A 32 -0.07 -18.97 -3.14
N SER A 33 -0.70 -20.02 -2.61
CA SER A 33 -1.29 -19.98 -1.26
C SER A 33 -0.26 -19.97 -0.13
N GLU A 34 0.92 -20.57 -0.36
CA GLU A 34 1.99 -20.57 0.65
C GLU A 34 2.80 -19.26 0.65
N VAL A 35 2.91 -18.58 -0.50
CA VAL A 35 3.66 -17.32 -0.63
C VAL A 35 2.78 -16.10 -0.38
N VAL A 36 1.48 -16.18 -0.67
CA VAL A 36 0.52 -15.11 -0.42
C VAL A 36 -0.28 -15.49 0.83
N PRO A 37 -0.13 -14.76 1.95
CA PRO A 37 -0.99 -14.94 3.11
C PRO A 37 -2.45 -14.85 2.67
N ASP A 38 -3.27 -15.77 3.19
CA ASP A 38 -4.65 -15.98 2.77
C ASP A 38 -5.38 -14.65 2.55
N ALA A 39 -6.01 -14.50 1.39
CA ALA A 39 -6.65 -13.26 0.93
C ALA A 39 -7.99 -12.98 1.66
N ALA A 40 -8.07 -13.32 2.94
CA ALA A 40 -9.17 -13.00 3.82
C ALA A 40 -8.91 -11.64 4.47
N GLY A 41 -9.12 -10.58 3.69
CA GLY A 41 -8.98 -9.18 4.09
C GLY A 41 -7.78 -8.53 3.43
N ALA A 42 -8.00 -7.39 2.77
CA ALA A 42 -6.94 -6.56 2.22
C ALA A 42 -6.01 -6.10 3.35
N SER A 43 -4.99 -6.91 3.64
CA SER A 43 -3.99 -6.63 4.65
C SER A 43 -2.97 -5.66 4.07
N ASP A 44 -2.67 -4.60 4.82
CA ASP A 44 -1.58 -3.66 4.57
C ASP A 44 -0.21 -4.22 4.97
N ALA A 45 -0.17 -5.34 5.69
CA ALA A 45 1.05 -6.00 6.16
C ALA A 45 2.16 -6.17 5.09
N PRO A 46 1.90 -6.65 3.86
CA PRO A 46 2.96 -6.74 2.84
C PRO A 46 3.46 -5.36 2.38
N VAL A 47 2.61 -4.34 2.37
CA VAL A 47 2.99 -2.96 2.02
C VAL A 47 3.87 -2.37 3.12
N LEU A 48 3.47 -2.53 4.38
CA LEU A 48 4.23 -2.06 5.55
C LEU A 48 5.61 -2.75 5.63
N ALA A 49 5.68 -4.07 5.42
CA ALA A 49 6.96 -4.79 5.36
C ALA A 49 7.87 -4.27 4.23
N GLY A 50 7.28 -3.83 3.10
CA GLY A 50 8.00 -3.18 2.02
C GLY A 50 8.59 -1.82 2.42
N ILE A 51 7.84 -1.05 3.24
CA ILE A 51 8.28 0.24 3.78
C ILE A 51 9.43 0.05 4.77
N ASP A 52 9.33 -0.92 5.69
CA ASP A 52 10.40 -1.24 6.64
C ASP A 52 11.70 -1.61 5.92
N ARG A 53 11.60 -2.38 4.83
CA ARG A 53 12.76 -2.73 4.00
C ARG A 53 13.36 -1.49 3.33
N LEU A 54 12.52 -0.58 2.84
CA LEU A 54 12.97 0.67 2.22
C LEU A 54 13.69 1.56 3.23
N GLU A 55 13.17 1.71 4.45
CA GLU A 55 13.81 2.48 5.52
C GLU A 55 15.24 1.99 5.80
N ASN A 56 15.43 0.68 5.91
CA ASN A 56 16.75 0.08 6.09
C ASN A 56 17.72 0.40 4.93
N LEU A 57 17.22 0.42 3.69
CA LEU A 57 18.04 0.78 2.53
C LEU A 57 18.40 2.27 2.55
N LEU A 58 17.48 3.15 2.93
CA LEU A 58 17.72 4.58 3.05
C LEU A 58 18.76 4.90 4.12
N ALA A 59 18.72 4.19 5.26
CA ALA A 59 19.73 4.32 6.32
C ALA A 59 21.15 3.95 5.83
N ALA A 60 21.25 3.04 4.85
CA ALA A 60 22.53 2.60 4.27
C ALA A 60 23.09 3.54 3.19
N VAL A 61 22.30 4.46 2.62
CA VAL A 61 22.71 5.34 1.50
C VAL A 61 23.77 6.38 1.89
N GLY A 62 24.04 6.58 3.18
CA GLY A 62 25.11 7.47 3.65
C GLY A 62 24.84 8.96 3.38
N SER A 63 25.86 9.80 3.61
CA SER A 63 25.71 11.26 3.64
C SER A 63 25.74 11.96 2.27
N ASP A 64 25.52 11.25 1.16
CA ASP A 64 25.47 11.85 -0.17
C ASP A 64 24.19 12.71 -0.30
N ASP A 65 24.37 14.03 -0.33
CA ASP A 65 23.27 14.99 -0.37
C ASP A 65 22.53 14.98 -1.72
N GLU A 66 23.22 14.70 -2.83
CA GLU A 66 22.61 14.66 -4.16
C GLU A 66 21.76 13.39 -4.30
N GLN A 67 22.30 12.25 -3.88
CA GLN A 67 21.57 10.98 -3.87
C GLN A 67 20.36 11.04 -2.93
N ARG A 68 20.52 11.61 -1.73
CA ARG A 68 19.39 11.83 -0.80
C ARG A 68 18.32 12.74 -1.39
N THR A 69 18.71 13.84 -2.01
CA THR A 69 17.75 14.76 -2.67
C THR A 69 16.96 14.07 -3.76
N ARG A 70 17.62 13.30 -4.62
CA ARG A 70 16.95 12.56 -5.71
C ARG A 70 15.97 11.52 -5.18
N ILE A 71 16.33 10.79 -4.12
CA ILE A 71 15.47 9.79 -3.50
C ILE A 71 14.23 10.46 -2.88
N THR A 72 14.42 11.54 -2.13
CA THR A 72 13.32 12.31 -1.51
C THR A 72 12.32 12.81 -2.55
N LEU A 73 12.78 13.37 -3.66
CA LEU A 73 11.90 13.82 -4.75
C LEU A 73 11.05 12.68 -5.33
N ARG A 74 11.65 11.50 -5.50
CA ARG A 74 10.94 10.33 -6.02
C ARG A 74 9.89 9.80 -5.03
N LEU A 75 10.18 9.81 -3.74
CA LEU A 75 9.23 9.40 -2.70
C LEU A 75 8.04 10.35 -2.62
N ASN A 76 8.29 11.66 -2.67
CA ASN A 76 7.21 12.66 -2.70
C ASN A 76 6.31 12.51 -3.93
N ASP A 77 6.88 12.28 -5.11
CA ASP A 77 6.10 12.01 -6.34
C ASP A 77 5.24 10.74 -6.20
N MET A 78 5.76 9.69 -5.55
CA MET A 78 5.01 8.47 -5.29
C MET A 78 3.85 8.69 -4.30
N LEU A 79 4.08 9.48 -3.25
CA LEU A 79 3.04 9.85 -2.28
C LEU A 79 1.94 10.72 -2.91
N ALA A 80 2.32 11.68 -3.76
CA ALA A 80 1.36 12.52 -4.49
C ALA A 80 0.45 11.65 -5.38
N LYS A 81 1.03 10.72 -6.14
CA LYS A 81 0.28 9.79 -6.99
C LYS A 81 -0.65 8.88 -6.19
N TRP A 82 -0.21 8.40 -5.02
CA TRP A 82 -1.05 7.56 -4.18
C TRP A 82 -2.22 8.34 -3.54
N GLY A 83 -1.99 9.60 -3.17
CA GLY A 83 -3.04 10.52 -2.71
C GLY A 83 -4.08 10.81 -3.80
N ASP A 84 -3.62 11.04 -5.04
CA ASP A 84 -4.49 11.27 -6.21
C ASP A 84 -5.36 10.04 -6.51
N VAL A 85 -4.79 8.83 -6.42
CA VAL A 85 -5.55 7.57 -6.53
C VAL A 85 -6.63 7.44 -5.45
N ARG A 86 -6.39 7.93 -4.23
CA ARG A 86 -7.41 7.93 -3.17
C ARG A 86 -8.53 8.93 -3.42
N VAL A 87 -8.21 10.14 -3.91
CA VAL A 87 -9.22 11.15 -4.30
C VAL A 87 -10.07 10.62 -5.47
N ALA A 88 -9.45 9.95 -6.44
CA ALA A 88 -10.17 9.31 -7.55
C ALA A 88 -11.00 8.08 -7.14
N ALA A 89 -10.64 7.42 -6.03
CA ALA A 89 -11.33 6.24 -5.51
C ALA A 89 -12.39 6.56 -4.45
N GLU A 90 -12.51 7.80 -3.98
CA GLU A 90 -13.71 8.24 -3.29
C GLU A 90 -14.87 8.19 -4.29
N PRO A 91 -15.96 7.44 -4.01
CA PRO A 91 -17.16 7.52 -4.83
C PRO A 91 -17.63 8.95 -4.73
N ALA A 92 -17.44 9.74 -5.79
CA ALA A 92 -17.73 11.17 -5.90
C ALA A 92 -18.60 11.60 -4.73
N ALA A 93 -17.95 12.00 -3.63
CA ALA A 93 -18.68 12.51 -2.50
C ALA A 93 -19.40 13.70 -3.13
N ALA A 94 -20.73 13.58 -3.28
CA ALA A 94 -21.57 14.64 -3.82
C ALA A 94 -21.03 15.93 -3.23
N PRO A 95 -20.71 16.94 -4.07
CA PRO A 95 -19.94 18.10 -3.63
C PRO A 95 -20.54 18.54 -2.31
N LYS A 96 -19.83 18.29 -1.21
CA LYS A 96 -20.30 18.73 0.09
C LYS A 96 -20.00 20.20 0.06
N ASP A 97 -21.04 20.92 -0.35
CA ASP A 97 -21.21 22.35 -0.47
C ASP A 97 -20.29 23.11 0.50
N LEU A 98 -19.08 23.39 0.04
CA LEU A 98 -18.20 24.40 0.63
C LEU A 98 -18.12 25.64 -0.26
N GLU A 99 -18.52 25.54 -1.53
CA GLU A 99 -18.67 26.69 -2.44
C GLU A 99 -20.13 27.13 -2.63
N ALA A 100 -21.11 26.36 -2.14
CA ALA A 100 -22.54 26.72 -2.19
C ALA A 100 -23.14 27.01 -0.81
N ALA A 101 -22.34 27.01 0.25
CA ALA A 101 -22.76 27.58 1.53
C ALA A 101 -22.99 29.07 1.30
N SER A 102 -24.24 29.51 1.42
CA SER A 102 -24.56 30.94 1.42
C SER A 102 -23.89 31.55 2.65
N ASP A 103 -23.41 32.79 2.60
CA ASP A 103 -22.76 33.46 3.75
C ASP A 103 -23.53 33.26 5.07
N GLU A 104 -24.86 33.16 5.01
CA GLU A 104 -25.76 32.85 6.13
C GLU A 104 -25.44 31.55 6.91
N GLU A 105 -25.00 30.48 6.24
CA GLU A 105 -24.65 29.20 6.93
C GLU A 105 -23.29 29.26 7.63
N ILE A 106 -22.36 30.07 7.13
CA ILE A 106 -21.05 30.30 7.76
C ILE A 106 -21.22 31.06 9.08
N PHE A 107 -22.17 32.02 9.12
CA PHE A 107 -22.48 32.75 10.35
C PHE A 107 -23.22 31.90 11.40
N ASP A 108 -24.07 30.96 10.99
CA ASP A 108 -24.77 30.06 11.93
C ASP A 108 -23.80 29.08 12.62
N PHE A 109 -22.73 28.69 11.93
CA PHE A 109 -21.69 27.83 12.49
C PHE A 109 -20.84 28.54 13.56
N LEU A 110 -20.52 29.82 13.35
CA LEU A 110 -19.79 30.65 14.32
C LEU A 110 -20.64 31.00 15.56
N GLY A 111 -21.95 31.18 15.41
CA GLY A 111 -22.86 31.46 16.52
C GLY A 111 -23.01 30.28 17.50
N LYS A 112 -23.02 29.04 16.97
CA LYS A 112 -23.13 27.82 17.79
C LYS A 112 -21.89 27.53 18.65
N GLU A 113 -20.71 27.96 18.22
CA GLU A 113 -19.47 27.75 18.99
C GLU A 113 -19.26 28.79 20.10
N PHE A 114 -19.86 29.98 19.99
CA PHE A 114 -19.71 31.06 20.98
C PHE A 114 -20.97 31.37 21.82
N GLY A 115 -22.09 30.66 21.61
CA GLY A 115 -23.23 30.68 22.52
C GLY A 115 -23.89 32.05 22.68
N ILE A 116 -24.07 32.79 21.59
CA ILE A 116 -24.81 34.06 21.58
C ILE A 116 -25.93 33.91 20.55
N SER A 117 -27.15 33.73 21.04
CA SER A 117 -28.39 33.82 20.23
C SER A 117 -28.77 35.28 19.98
#